data_AF-A0AAD6FSK6-F1
#
_entry.id   AF-A0AAD6FSK6-F1
#
_cell.length_a   1.000
_cell.length_b   1.000
_cell.length_c   1.000
_cell.angle_alpha   90.00
_cell.angle_beta   90.00
_cell.angle_gamma   90.00
#
_symmetry.space_group_name_H-M   'P 1'
#
loop_
_entity.id
_entity.type
_entity.pdbx_description
1 polymer ?
#
loop_
_entity_poly.entity_id
_entity_poly.type
_entity_poly.pdbx_seq_one_letter_code
_entity_poly.pdbx_strand_id
1 'polypeptide(L)'
;MACDVMTRLQLPLSQLRGQTYDGAANMTGRLQGVQAILRKEQPLAVYCHCGPHCVNLITQAACGASPLVRDAMGLVHELGGFFNQSGKFKLIFQNIAKSEHGSTFTSLKPLCPTRWTVRTPAIRSVLKQYESVLMALEEMASCSSPETSAKANAQPGLGSRDKYPPLKFHQNLISSIPDIACDRRRDGAMDECRPSSLSEERGGG
;
A
#
# COMPACT_ATOMS: atom_id res chain seq x y z
N MET A 1 26.35 -17.91 -5.37
CA MET A 1 26.13 -16.88 -4.34
C MET A 1 25.45 -17.47 -3.10
N ALA A 2 24.28 -18.11 -3.20
CA ALA A 2 23.60 -18.70 -2.03
C ALA A 2 24.45 -19.75 -1.30
N CYS A 3 25.08 -20.69 -2.03
CA CYS A 3 25.93 -21.73 -1.42
C CYS A 3 27.15 -21.15 -0.71
N ASP A 4 27.82 -20.17 -1.33
CA ASP A 4 28.97 -19.46 -0.73
C ASP A 4 28.59 -18.75 0.58
N VAL A 5 27.44 -18.08 0.63
CA VAL A 5 26.96 -17.46 1.87
C VAL A 5 26.68 -18.50 2.95
N MET A 6 26.03 -19.62 2.63
CA MET A 6 25.79 -20.70 3.60
C MET A 6 27.10 -21.29 4.13
N THR A 7 28.09 -21.52 3.27
CA THR A 7 29.41 -21.99 3.67
C THR A 7 30.11 -21.01 4.63
N ARG A 8 30.07 -19.70 4.34
CA ARG A 8 30.66 -18.67 5.23
C ARG A 8 29.96 -18.58 6.58
N LEU A 9 28.65 -18.83 6.60
CA LEU A 9 27.85 -18.90 7.82
C LEU A 9 27.93 -20.26 8.52
N GLN A 10 28.75 -21.18 8.02
CA GLN A 10 28.90 -22.54 8.56
C GLN A 10 27.57 -23.32 8.60
N LEU A 11 26.66 -23.01 7.66
CA LEU A 11 25.39 -23.71 7.48
C LEU A 11 25.56 -24.78 6.41
N PRO A 12 25.57 -26.07 6.76
CA PRO A 12 25.82 -27.13 5.81
C PRO A 12 24.63 -27.32 4.85
N LEU A 13 24.92 -27.37 3.56
CA LEU A 13 23.94 -27.65 2.49
C LEU A 13 23.17 -28.97 2.72
N SER A 14 23.78 -29.96 3.37
CA SER A 14 23.14 -31.23 3.70
C SER A 14 21.91 -31.08 4.60
N GLN A 15 21.83 -30.00 5.39
CA GLN A 15 20.73 -29.70 6.29
C GLN A 15 19.67 -28.78 5.67
N LEU A 16 19.87 -28.29 4.44
CA LEU A 16 18.88 -27.47 3.75
C LEU A 16 17.66 -28.32 3.35
N ARG A 17 16.49 -27.98 3.91
CA ARG A 17 15.21 -28.70 3.65
C ARG A 17 14.20 -27.87 2.87
N GLY A 18 14.38 -26.56 2.82
CA GLY A 18 13.43 -25.66 2.19
C GLY A 18 14.11 -24.42 1.63
N GLN A 19 13.53 -23.90 0.56
CA GLN A 19 13.99 -22.69 -0.11
C GLN A 19 12.78 -21.91 -0.63
N THR A 20 12.79 -20.59 -0.42
CA THR A 20 11.67 -19.73 -0.80
C THR A 20 12.18 -18.50 -1.54
N TYR A 21 11.57 -18.17 -2.66
CA TYR A 21 11.96 -17.02 -3.48
C TYR A 21 10.76 -16.27 -4.05
N ASP A 22 10.96 -15.02 -4.43
CA ASP A 22 9.99 -14.27 -5.23
C ASP A 22 9.81 -14.88 -6.61
N GLY A 23 8.85 -14.38 -7.39
CA GLY A 23 8.53 -14.91 -8.72
C GLY A 23 9.52 -14.53 -9.83
N ALA A 24 10.66 -13.90 -9.52
CA ALA A 24 11.60 -13.47 -10.55
C ALA A 24 12.18 -14.67 -11.30
N ALA A 25 12.30 -14.56 -12.62
CA ALA A 25 12.73 -15.65 -13.49
C ALA A 25 14.11 -16.22 -13.09
N ASN A 26 15.03 -15.37 -12.65
CA ASN A 26 16.35 -15.78 -12.16
C ASN A 26 16.30 -16.59 -10.86
N MET A 27 15.21 -16.49 -10.09
CA MET A 27 15.04 -17.20 -8.83
C MET A 27 14.22 -18.48 -9.00
N THR A 28 13.13 -18.41 -9.75
CA THR A 28 12.15 -19.51 -9.90
C THR A 28 12.37 -20.39 -11.12
N GLY A 29 13.18 -19.93 -12.07
CA GLY A 29 13.40 -20.58 -13.36
C GLY A 29 13.71 -22.07 -13.21
N ARG A 30 12.99 -22.89 -13.97
CA ARG A 30 13.07 -24.36 -13.88
C ARG A 30 14.43 -24.94 -14.27
N LEU A 31 15.17 -24.27 -15.15
CA LEU A 31 16.42 -24.78 -15.71
C LEU A 31 17.66 -24.07 -15.16
N GLN A 32 17.61 -22.74 -15.06
CA GLN A 32 18.75 -21.88 -14.66
C GLN A 32 18.41 -20.96 -13.48
N GLY A 33 17.24 -21.14 -12.87
CA GLY A 33 16.88 -20.38 -11.68
C GLY A 33 17.68 -20.87 -10.47
N VAL A 34 17.90 -19.98 -9.50
CA VAL A 34 18.54 -20.33 -8.22
C VAL A 34 17.87 -21.56 -7.61
N GLN A 35 16.54 -21.67 -7.69
CA GLN A 35 15.86 -22.82 -7.10
C GLN A 35 16.25 -24.16 -7.71
N ALA A 36 16.39 -24.19 -9.04
CA ALA A 36 16.72 -25.41 -9.78
C ALA A 36 18.17 -25.82 -9.52
N ILE A 37 19.08 -24.84 -9.47
CA ILE A 37 20.50 -25.06 -9.16
C ILE A 37 20.64 -25.61 -7.73
N LEU A 38 20.01 -24.96 -6.75
CA LEU A 38 20.11 -25.36 -5.35
C LEU A 38 19.46 -26.73 -5.10
N ARG A 39 18.35 -27.02 -5.79
CA ARG A 39 17.68 -28.33 -5.73
C ARG A 39 18.47 -29.44 -6.41
N LYS A 40 19.32 -29.13 -7.40
CA LYS A 40 20.25 -30.10 -8.00
C LYS A 40 21.35 -30.49 -7.01
N GLU A 41 21.85 -29.53 -6.23
CA GLU A 41 22.86 -29.79 -5.19
C GLU A 41 22.26 -30.47 -3.94
N GLN A 42 21.05 -30.07 -3.55
CA GLN A 42 20.32 -30.65 -2.42
C GLN A 42 18.87 -30.99 -2.84
N PRO A 43 18.62 -32.24 -3.27
CA PRO A 43 17.29 -32.68 -3.73
C PRO A 43 16.19 -32.57 -2.66
N LEU A 44 16.55 -32.59 -1.37
CA LEU A 44 15.61 -32.48 -0.25
C LEU A 44 15.21 -31.04 0.07
N ALA A 45 15.83 -30.04 -0.56
CA ALA A 45 15.50 -28.63 -0.39
C ALA A 45 14.26 -28.26 -1.23
N VAL A 46 13.07 -28.43 -0.65
CA VAL A 46 11.80 -28.16 -1.34
C VAL A 46 11.67 -26.68 -1.65
N TYR A 47 11.36 -26.36 -2.91
CA TYR A 47 11.04 -25.02 -3.33
C TYR A 47 9.58 -24.70 -3.11
N CYS A 48 9.31 -23.55 -2.48
CA CYS A 48 8.00 -22.92 -2.48
C CYS A 48 8.07 -21.44 -2.83
N HIS A 49 6.98 -20.92 -3.41
CA HIS A 49 6.88 -19.51 -3.73
C HIS A 49 6.78 -18.65 -2.47
N CYS A 50 7.39 -17.47 -2.49
CA CYS A 50 7.33 -16.52 -1.39
C CYS A 50 5.87 -16.08 -1.12
N GLY A 51 5.34 -16.46 0.05
CA GLY A 51 3.97 -16.15 0.46
C GLY A 51 3.63 -14.66 0.42
N PRO A 52 4.43 -13.76 1.06
CA PRO A 52 4.23 -12.32 0.96
C PRO A 52 4.20 -11.77 -0.47
N HIS A 53 5.03 -12.32 -1.37
CA HIS A 53 5.02 -11.95 -2.78
C HIS A 53 3.72 -12.42 -3.47
N CYS A 54 3.24 -13.63 -3.17
CA CYS A 54 1.97 -14.13 -3.68
C CYS A 54 0.80 -13.25 -3.22
N VAL A 55 0.75 -12.90 -1.93
CA VAL A 55 -0.27 -11.99 -1.39
C VAL A 55 -0.22 -10.64 -2.11
N ASN A 56 0.98 -10.08 -2.31
CA ASN A 56 1.14 -8.83 -3.04
C ASN A 56 0.58 -8.89 -4.48
N LEU A 57 0.84 -9.99 -5.20
CA LEU A 57 0.32 -10.20 -6.56
C LEU A 57 -1.20 -10.39 -6.58
N ILE A 58 -1.75 -11.16 -5.64
CA ILE A 58 -3.21 -11.38 -5.54
C ILE A 58 -3.90 -10.05 -5.24
N THR A 59 -3.40 -9.27 -4.28
CA THR A 59 -3.95 -7.95 -3.95
C THR A 59 -3.85 -7.00 -5.15
N GLN A 60 -2.71 -7.01 -5.87
CA GLN A 60 -2.55 -6.22 -7.09
C GLN A 60 -3.59 -6.57 -8.14
N ALA A 61 -3.80 -7.86 -8.41
CA ALA A 61 -4.77 -8.33 -9.39
C ALA A 61 -6.20 -7.97 -8.97
N ALA A 62 -6.56 -8.22 -7.71
CA ALA A 62 -7.89 -7.93 -7.17
C ALA A 62 -8.23 -6.44 -7.23
N CYS A 63 -7.31 -5.57 -6.80
CA CYS A 63 -7.52 -4.12 -6.85
C CYS A 63 -7.48 -3.56 -8.28
N GLY A 64 -6.69 -4.15 -9.18
CA GLY A 64 -6.64 -3.76 -10.59
C GLY A 64 -7.89 -4.17 -11.39
N ALA A 65 -8.60 -5.21 -10.96
CA ALA A 65 -9.83 -5.69 -11.58
C ALA A 65 -11.02 -4.73 -11.38
N SER A 66 -11.03 -3.96 -10.28
CA SER A 66 -12.07 -2.94 -10.04
C SER A 66 -11.62 -1.59 -10.59
N PRO A 67 -12.30 -1.02 -11.61
CA PRO A 67 -11.99 0.31 -12.12
C PRO A 67 -12.02 1.38 -11.02
N LEU A 68 -13.03 1.34 -10.15
CA LEU A 68 -13.17 2.28 -9.04
C LEU A 68 -11.93 2.27 -8.12
N VAL A 69 -11.48 1.09 -7.71
CA VAL A 69 -10.31 0.95 -6.83
C VAL A 69 -9.04 1.38 -7.56
N ARG A 70 -8.86 0.93 -8.81
CA ARG A 70 -7.70 1.28 -9.63
C ARG A 70 -7.59 2.80 -9.81
N ASP A 71 -8.68 3.47 -10.15
CA ASP A 71 -8.71 4.90 -10.44
C ASP A 71 -8.48 5.71 -9.15
N ALA A 72 -9.09 5.30 -8.02
CA ALA A 72 -8.82 5.90 -6.71
C ALA A 72 -7.34 5.77 -6.29
N MET A 73 -6.73 4.60 -6.52
CA MET A 73 -5.30 4.40 -6.25
C MET A 73 -4.42 5.22 -7.21
N GLY A 74 -4.83 5.36 -8.47
CA GLY A 74 -4.20 6.24 -9.45
C GLY A 74 -4.15 7.68 -8.95
N LEU A 75 -5.29 8.22 -8.51
CA LEU A 75 -5.39 9.55 -7.94
C LEU A 75 -4.43 9.76 -6.75
N VAL A 76 -4.40 8.82 -5.80
CA VAL A 76 -3.48 8.92 -4.64
C VAL A 76 -2.01 8.94 -5.08
N HIS A 77 -1.65 8.12 -6.08
CA HIS A 77 -0.30 8.10 -6.63
C HIS A 77 0.06 9.42 -7.32
N GLU A 78 -0.86 9.94 -8.15
CA GLU A 78 -0.70 11.20 -8.87
C GLU A 78 -0.56 12.39 -7.93
N LEU A 79 -1.42 12.52 -6.91
CA LEU A 79 -1.30 13.57 -5.89
C LEU A 79 0.06 13.52 -5.20
N GLY A 80 0.49 12.32 -4.81
CA GLY A 80 1.81 12.12 -4.21
C GLY A 80 2.96 12.54 -5.14
N GLY A 81 2.87 12.26 -6.44
CA GLY A 81 3.84 12.69 -7.42
C GLY A 81 3.81 14.21 -7.64
N PHE A 82 2.62 14.76 -7.84
CA PHE A 82 2.37 16.15 -8.17
C PHE A 82 2.92 17.12 -7.12
N PHE A 83 2.58 16.91 -5.84
CA PHE A 83 3.06 17.76 -4.76
C PHE A 83 4.56 17.62 -4.50
N ASN A 84 5.19 16.52 -4.90
CA ASN A 84 6.64 16.33 -4.73
C ASN A 84 7.45 16.78 -5.95
N GLN A 85 6.83 16.93 -7.12
CA GLN A 85 7.52 17.30 -8.36
C GLN A 85 7.86 18.81 -8.42
N SER A 86 7.10 19.65 -7.72
CA SER A 86 7.29 21.10 -7.71
C SER A 86 7.53 21.60 -6.29
N GLY A 87 8.67 22.26 -6.06
CA GLY A 87 8.95 22.91 -4.77
C GLY A 87 7.89 23.94 -4.39
N LYS A 88 7.34 24.69 -5.36
CA LYS A 88 6.24 25.64 -5.14
C LYS A 88 4.99 24.93 -4.62
N PHE A 89 4.54 23.87 -5.31
CA PHE A 89 3.32 23.14 -4.93
C PHE A 89 3.47 22.43 -3.60
N LYS A 90 4.66 21.87 -3.36
CA LYS A 90 5.04 21.31 -2.08
C LYS A 90 4.88 22.32 -0.94
N LEU A 91 5.37 23.55 -1.14
CA LEU A 91 5.30 24.61 -0.13
C LEU A 91 3.86 25.07 0.10
N ILE A 92 3.06 25.28 -0.95
CA ILE A 92 1.64 25.65 -0.83
C ILE A 92 0.91 24.63 0.04
N PHE A 93 1.00 23.34 -0.31
CA PHE A 93 0.38 22.28 0.47
C PHE A 93 0.89 22.22 1.91
N GLN A 94 2.20 22.33 2.12
CA GLN A 94 2.78 22.31 3.46
C GLN A 94 2.30 23.47 4.32
N ASN A 95 2.12 24.66 3.76
CA ASN A 95 1.65 25.82 4.52
C ASN A 95 0.20 25.63 4.96
N ILE A 96 -0.68 25.25 4.04
CA ILE A 96 -2.10 24.99 4.31
C ILE A 96 -2.26 23.83 5.31
N ALA A 97 -1.55 22.72 5.08
CA ALA A 97 -1.74 21.55 5.91
C ALA A 97 -1.08 21.71 7.30
N LYS A 98 -0.06 22.57 7.45
CA LYS A 98 0.49 22.95 8.76
C LYS A 98 -0.44 23.89 9.53
N SER A 99 -1.16 24.81 8.87
CA SER A 99 -2.13 25.66 9.56
C SER A 99 -3.30 24.84 10.11
N GLU A 100 -3.77 23.86 9.35
CA GLU A 100 -4.90 23.00 9.75
C GLU A 100 -4.52 21.91 10.77
N HIS A 101 -3.36 21.27 10.59
CA HIS A 101 -3.00 20.05 11.34
C HIS A 101 -1.78 20.21 12.27
N GLY A 102 -1.15 21.37 12.30
CA GLY A 102 0.04 21.64 13.11
C GLY A 102 1.15 20.62 12.89
N SER A 103 1.70 20.09 13.98
CA SER A 103 2.76 19.07 13.97
C SER A 103 2.30 17.68 13.50
N THR A 104 0.99 17.45 13.33
CA THR A 104 0.44 16.14 12.93
C THR A 104 0.32 15.96 11.41
N PHE A 105 0.76 16.97 10.66
CA PHE A 105 0.89 16.98 9.21
C PHE A 105 1.77 15.83 8.69
N THR A 106 1.40 15.27 7.54
CA THR A 106 2.20 14.25 6.85
C THR A 106 2.38 14.61 5.38
N SER A 107 3.61 14.48 4.87
CA SER A 107 3.88 14.67 3.45
C SER A 107 3.20 13.57 2.63
N LEU A 108 2.50 13.96 1.57
CA LEU A 108 1.98 13.01 0.60
C LEU A 108 3.13 12.34 -0.16
N LYS A 109 2.95 11.07 -0.48
CA LYS A 109 3.93 10.23 -1.18
C LYS A 109 3.24 9.44 -2.28
N PRO A 110 3.87 9.30 -3.46
CA PRO A 110 3.34 8.44 -4.49
C PRO A 110 3.30 6.98 -4.00
N LEU A 111 2.31 6.22 -4.48
CA LEU A 111 2.21 4.80 -4.17
C LEU A 111 3.38 4.01 -4.76
N CYS A 112 3.85 2.99 -4.06
CA CYS A 112 4.83 2.05 -4.62
C CYS A 112 4.17 1.19 -5.73
N PRO A 113 4.69 1.18 -6.97
CA PRO A 113 4.09 0.42 -8.07
C PRO A 113 4.06 -1.09 -7.80
N THR A 114 5.13 -1.63 -7.21
CA THR A 114 5.36 -3.07 -7.06
C THR A 114 4.93 -3.63 -5.70
N ARG A 115 4.75 -2.79 -4.68
CA ARG A 115 4.38 -3.22 -3.32
C ARG A 115 2.99 -2.69 -2.95
N TRP A 116 1.96 -3.49 -3.21
CA TRP A 116 0.57 -3.19 -2.90
C TRP A 116 0.25 -3.24 -1.41
N THR A 117 0.85 -4.17 -0.68
CA THR A 117 0.58 -4.38 0.76
C THR A 117 1.06 -3.23 1.65
N VAL A 118 1.88 -2.30 1.12
CA VAL A 118 2.45 -1.17 1.88
C VAL A 118 1.82 0.19 1.52
N ARG A 119 0.73 0.21 0.76
CA ARG A 119 0.11 1.46 0.27
C ARG A 119 -0.75 2.18 1.31
N THR A 120 -1.18 1.49 2.36
CA THR A 120 -2.07 2.01 3.42
C THR A 120 -1.62 3.35 4.03
N PRO A 121 -0.33 3.56 4.38
CA PRO A 121 0.10 4.84 4.96
C PRO A 121 -0.07 6.03 4.02
N ALA A 122 0.19 5.84 2.71
CA ALA A 122 0.02 6.89 1.72
C ALA A 122 -1.45 7.24 1.50
N ILE A 123 -2.33 6.23 1.42
CA ILE A 123 -3.79 6.43 1.34
C ILE A 123 -4.28 7.18 2.58
N ARG A 124 -3.88 6.72 3.77
CA ARG A 124 -4.26 7.37 5.04
C ARG A 124 -3.78 8.81 5.12
N SER A 125 -2.59 9.12 4.61
CA SER A 125 -2.03 10.47 4.58
C SER A 125 -2.89 11.42 3.73
N VAL A 126 -3.39 10.96 2.58
CA VAL A 126 -4.33 11.73 1.74
C VAL A 126 -5.66 11.89 2.47
N LEU A 127 -6.26 10.81 2.98
CA LEU A 127 -7.57 10.86 3.65
C LEU A 127 -7.57 11.76 4.89
N LYS A 128 -6.50 11.72 5.69
CA LYS A 128 -6.38 12.54 6.91
C LYS A 128 -6.33 14.04 6.61
N GLN A 129 -5.82 14.42 5.44
CA GLN A 129 -5.54 15.81 5.06
C GLN A 129 -6.30 16.19 3.79
N TYR A 130 -7.46 15.55 3.56
CA TYR A 130 -8.19 15.65 2.30
C TYR A 130 -8.63 17.09 2.01
N GLU A 131 -9.12 17.79 3.03
CA GLU A 131 -9.52 19.19 2.91
C GLU A 131 -8.33 20.09 2.55
N SER A 132 -7.18 19.92 3.21
CA SER A 132 -5.95 20.65 2.88
C SER A 132 -5.45 20.35 1.46
N VAL A 133 -5.70 19.14 0.95
CA VAL A 133 -5.39 18.78 -0.45
C VAL A 133 -6.28 19.55 -1.41
N LEU A 134 -7.59 19.64 -1.15
CA LEU A 134 -8.52 20.41 -2.00
C LEU A 134 -8.18 21.89 -2.01
N MET A 135 -8.00 22.51 -0.83
CA MET A 135 -7.60 23.91 -0.72
C MET A 135 -6.29 24.21 -1.46
N ALA A 136 -5.30 23.33 -1.35
CA ALA A 136 -4.05 23.48 -2.08
C ALA A 136 -4.26 23.42 -3.59
N LEU A 137 -5.08 22.48 -4.08
CA LEU A 137 -5.41 22.37 -5.51
C LEU A 137 -6.10 23.62 -6.04
N GLU A 138 -7.03 24.20 -5.27
CA GLU A 138 -7.71 25.44 -5.62
C GLU A 138 -6.75 26.64 -5.65
N GLU A 139 -5.88 26.78 -4.65
CA GLU A 139 -4.86 27.85 -4.62
C GLU A 139 -3.87 27.72 -5.78
N MET A 140 -3.47 26.50 -6.12
CA MET A 140 -2.58 26.27 -7.27
C MET A 140 -3.27 26.58 -8.60
N ALA A 141 -4.58 26.33 -8.71
CA ALA A 141 -5.36 26.65 -9.89
C ALA A 141 -5.54 28.16 -10.08
N SER A 142 -5.71 28.93 -9.00
CA SER A 142 -5.81 30.40 -9.06
C SER A 142 -4.46 31.08 -9.37
N CYS A 143 -3.34 30.45 -9.04
CA CYS A 143 -1.99 30.97 -9.26
C CYS A 143 -1.41 30.70 -10.68
N SER A 144 -2.21 30.31 -11.67
CA SER A 144 -1.73 29.84 -12.97
C SER A 144 -1.13 30.95 -13.84
N SER A 145 0.21 30.97 -13.97
CA SER A 145 0.94 31.58 -15.09
C SER A 145 1.08 30.56 -16.24
N PRO A 146 1.27 30.99 -17.51
CA PRO A 146 1.28 30.11 -18.70
C PRO A 146 2.31 28.96 -18.69
N GLU A 147 3.33 29.00 -17.82
CA GLU A 147 4.33 27.92 -17.65
C GLU A 147 3.79 26.73 -16.84
N THR A 148 2.72 26.94 -16.07
CA THR A 148 2.14 25.93 -15.17
C THR A 148 1.26 24.93 -15.93
N SER A 149 0.61 25.39 -17.01
CA SER A 149 -0.33 24.63 -17.84
C SER A 149 0.33 23.53 -18.67
N ALA A 150 1.59 23.71 -19.07
CA ALA A 150 2.33 22.76 -19.90
C ALA A 150 2.65 21.45 -19.17
N LYS A 151 2.80 21.48 -17.83
CA LYS A 151 3.13 20.29 -17.02
C LYS A 151 1.90 19.50 -16.57
N ALA A 152 0.74 20.15 -16.41
CA ALA A 152 -0.53 19.47 -16.15
C ALA A 152 -0.97 18.60 -17.34
N ASN A 153 -0.71 19.06 -18.58
CA ASN A 153 -1.03 18.32 -19.80
C ASN A 153 -0.01 17.22 -20.17
N ALA A 154 1.17 17.19 -19.56
CA ALA A 154 2.19 16.17 -19.81
C ALA A 154 1.96 14.87 -19.00
N GLN A 155 0.95 14.85 -18.11
CA GLN A 155 0.56 13.66 -17.36
C GLN A 155 -0.49 12.87 -18.17
N PRO A 156 -0.23 11.61 -18.55
CA PRO A 156 -1.25 10.76 -19.16
C PRO A 156 -2.31 10.42 -18.11
N GLY A 157 -3.37 11.23 -18.03
CA GLY A 157 -4.47 11.03 -17.08
C GLY A 157 -5.28 12.29 -16.77
N LEU A 158 -4.62 13.47 -16.73
CA LEU A 158 -5.27 14.74 -16.36
C LEU A 158 -5.78 15.58 -17.56
N GLY A 159 -5.40 15.23 -18.80
CA GLY A 159 -5.68 16.04 -19.99
C GLY A 159 -7.08 15.90 -20.61
N SER A 160 -7.88 14.92 -20.20
CA SER A 160 -9.28 14.85 -20.64
C SER A 160 -10.17 15.48 -19.59
N ARG A 161 -10.58 16.73 -19.86
CA ARG A 161 -11.67 17.44 -19.16
C ARG A 161 -12.96 16.60 -19.05
N ASP A 162 -13.09 15.55 -19.88
CA ASP A 162 -14.20 14.60 -19.92
C ASP A 162 -13.98 13.29 -19.13
N LYS A 163 -12.76 12.99 -18.62
CA LYS A 163 -12.51 11.76 -17.84
C LYS A 163 -12.62 11.93 -16.33
N TYR A 164 -12.36 13.13 -15.83
CA TYR A 164 -12.57 13.48 -14.43
C TYR A 164 -13.11 14.90 -14.36
N PRO A 165 -14.45 15.10 -14.46
CA PRO A 165 -15.01 16.38 -14.10
C PRO A 165 -14.61 16.63 -12.63
N PRO A 166 -13.87 17.72 -12.33
CA PRO A 166 -13.72 18.14 -10.96
C PRO A 166 -15.16 18.27 -10.44
N LEU A 167 -15.45 17.66 -9.30
CA LEU A 167 -16.75 17.68 -8.60
C LEU A 167 -17.76 16.51 -8.82
N LYS A 168 -17.62 15.54 -9.74
CA LYS A 168 -18.57 14.38 -9.74
C LYS A 168 -18.17 13.20 -8.86
N PHE A 169 -16.88 13.00 -8.59
CA PHE A 169 -16.45 11.96 -7.65
C PHE A 169 -16.83 12.32 -6.19
N HIS A 170 -16.94 13.61 -5.89
CA HIS A 170 -17.34 14.09 -4.58
C HIS A 170 -18.82 13.78 -4.28
N GLN A 171 -19.72 13.89 -5.27
CA GLN A 171 -21.14 13.60 -5.11
C GLN A 171 -21.49 12.11 -5.09
N ASN A 172 -20.78 11.27 -5.85
CA ASN A 172 -21.07 9.83 -5.93
C ASN A 172 -20.48 9.02 -4.77
N LEU A 173 -19.35 9.46 -4.20
CA LEU A 173 -18.74 8.78 -3.04
C LEU A 173 -19.51 9.10 -1.75
N ILE A 174 -20.02 10.32 -1.59
CA ILE A 174 -20.83 10.73 -0.43
C ILE A 174 -22.21 10.07 -0.43
N SER A 175 -22.80 9.80 -1.60
CA SER A 175 -24.12 9.15 -1.71
C SER A 175 -24.10 7.61 -1.67
N SER A 176 -22.93 6.98 -1.79
CA SER A 176 -22.78 5.52 -1.82
C SER A 176 -22.18 4.92 -0.54
N ILE A 177 -21.78 5.75 0.42
CA ILE A 177 -21.33 5.31 1.74
C ILE A 177 -22.55 5.38 2.67
N PRO A 178 -23.12 4.24 3.14
CA PRO A 178 -24.12 4.30 4.20
C PRO A 178 -23.52 5.02 5.41
N ASP A 179 -24.25 6.00 5.94
CA ASP A 179 -23.87 6.88 7.05
C ASP A 179 -23.04 6.16 8.12
N ILE A 180 -21.71 6.36 8.10
CA ILE A 180 -20.86 6.13 9.28
C ILE A 180 -20.97 7.39 10.13
N ALA A 181 -22.18 7.68 10.57
CA ALA A 181 -22.47 8.61 11.64
C ALA A 181 -23.05 7.77 12.79
N CYS A 182 -22.33 7.78 13.92
CA CYS A 182 -22.73 7.26 15.22
C CYS A 182 -22.54 5.76 15.50
N ASP A 183 -21.29 5.36 15.79
CA ASP A 183 -21.07 4.58 17.01
C ASP A 183 -19.75 5.02 17.68
N ARG A 184 -19.85 6.07 18.49
CA ARG A 184 -18.78 6.52 19.39
C ARG A 184 -19.25 6.40 20.85
N ARG A 185 -20.11 5.42 21.17
CA ARG A 185 -20.53 5.10 22.54
C ARG A 185 -20.75 3.60 22.72
N ARG A 186 -19.66 2.80 22.73
CA ARG A 186 -19.65 1.51 23.43
C ARG A 186 -18.26 0.94 23.77
N ASP A 187 -17.30 1.77 24.18
CA ASP A 187 -16.04 1.28 24.79
C ASP A 187 -16.03 1.53 26.31
N GLY A 188 -16.93 0.84 27.02
CA GLY A 188 -17.04 0.98 28.47
C GLY A 188 -17.98 -0.05 29.10
N ALA A 189 -17.70 -1.34 28.90
CA ALA A 189 -18.06 -2.46 29.78
C ALA A 189 -17.77 -3.78 29.06
N MET A 190 -16.58 -4.34 29.27
CA MET A 190 -16.32 -5.77 29.13
C MET A 190 -15.56 -6.21 30.38
N ASP A 191 -16.29 -6.19 31.50
CA ASP A 191 -15.97 -7.03 32.64
C ASP A 191 -16.58 -8.42 32.40
N GLU A 192 -15.77 -9.43 32.73
CA GLU A 192 -16.11 -10.84 32.97
C GLU A 192 -16.85 -11.64 31.89
N CYS A 193 -16.09 -12.43 31.13
CA CYS A 193 -16.59 -13.72 30.65
C CYS A 193 -15.46 -14.76 30.68
N ARG A 194 -15.30 -15.38 31.85
CA ARG A 194 -14.45 -16.56 32.06
C ARG A 194 -15.23 -17.80 31.59
N PRO A 195 -14.70 -18.64 30.68
CA PRO A 195 -15.39 -19.87 30.31
C PRO A 195 -15.28 -20.91 31.43
N SER A 196 -16.45 -21.35 31.90
CA SER A 196 -16.67 -22.54 32.71
C SER A 196 -16.49 -23.80 31.86
N SER A 197 -15.49 -24.63 32.19
CA SER A 197 -15.58 -26.09 32.32
C SER A 197 -14.20 -26.73 32.17
N LEU A 198 -13.75 -27.48 33.18
CA LEU A 198 -13.16 -28.82 33.04
C LEU A 198 -12.85 -29.35 34.46
N SER A 199 -13.70 -30.26 34.90
CA SER A 199 -13.56 -31.12 36.06
C SER A 199 -12.44 -32.14 35.82
N GLU A 200 -11.34 -32.03 36.57
CA GLU A 200 -10.42 -33.15 36.81
C GLU A 200 -10.87 -33.89 38.07
N GLU A 201 -11.45 -35.09 37.88
CA GLU A 201 -11.62 -36.06 38.94
C GLU A 201 -10.25 -36.55 39.42
N ARG A 202 -9.92 -36.29 40.68
CA ARG A 202 -8.91 -37.05 41.42
C ARG A 202 -9.61 -38.20 42.12
N GLY A 203 -9.28 -39.42 41.71
CA GLY A 203 -9.59 -40.65 42.43
C GLY A 203 -8.31 -41.29 42.99
N GLY A 204 -8.41 -41.81 44.22
CA GLY A 204 -7.45 -42.72 44.89
C GLY A 204 -6.63 -42.01 45.99
N GLY A 205 -6.82 -42.26 47.29
CA GLY A 205 -7.38 -43.46 47.92
C GLY A 205 -6.34 -44.56 47.95
#